data_AF-A0A7C5M841-F1
#
_entry.id   AF-A0A7C5M841-F1
#
_cell.length_a   1.000
_cell.length_b   1.000
_cell.length_c   1.000
_cell.angle_alpha   90.00
_cell.angle_beta   90.00
_cell.angle_gamma   90.00
#
_symmetry.space_group_name_H-M   'P 1'
#
loop_
_entity.id
_entity.type
_entity.pdbx_description
1 polymer ?
#
loop_
_entity_poly.entity_id
_entity_poly.type
_entity_poly.pdbx_seq_one_letter_code
_entity_poly.pdbx_strand_id
1 'polypeptide(L)'
;MDNQINLKVDGMDCTGCAANITTFLEKKGLKNVHVNFSTGDVHFETTDTDIPLEEIIKGIGQLGYTVAGYDKQPFWTLEKKLIVAGIFTLPLVLTHFFMMAGIPFLENPRVQLALCLPVYIIGFVHFGSTSLAALKNGTAHMDILIFTGSTAAFIYSIIGTVQGNPDYIFYETSATIITLVLLGNYMERRAVKQTTTAIEDLTRLQVEWAKKIMPSGTVVSIEASEVIPGDRLQVNEGDKIPVDGKVLNGSADVDESMLTGESLPVAKSTGDEVIGGAIIKSGHLIVEATTTSKDTVLSRMIELVKSAQQNKPSIQRLADKISGIFVPVVLGISLLTFLLSFFLFQIPVKNAIMNSIAVLVISCPCA
;
A
#
# COMPACT_ATOMS: atom_id res chain seq x y z
N MET A 1 -18.74 2.80 24.39
CA MET A 1 -19.11 2.15 23.12
C MET A 1 -17.84 2.14 22.30
N ASP A 2 -17.24 0.99 22.04
CA ASP A 2 -15.99 0.92 21.27
C ASP A 2 -16.30 1.37 19.83
N ASN A 3 -15.88 2.58 19.47
CA ASN A 3 -16.12 3.13 18.15
C ASN A 3 -15.01 2.60 17.24
N GLN A 4 -15.37 1.69 16.33
CA GLN A 4 -14.45 1.15 15.33
C GLN A 4 -14.25 2.17 14.21
N ILE A 5 -13.00 2.55 13.98
CA ILE A 5 -12.62 3.50 12.94
C ILE A 5 -11.84 2.75 11.86
N ASN A 6 -12.30 2.93 10.62
CA ASN A 6 -11.67 2.35 9.44
C ASN A 6 -11.12 3.48 8.57
N LEU A 7 -9.80 3.50 8.40
CA LEU A 7 -9.09 4.42 7.51
C LEU A 7 -8.50 3.66 6.34
N LYS A 8 -8.40 4.31 5.19
CA LYS A 8 -7.69 3.78 4.03
C LYS A 8 -6.43 4.61 3.83
N VAL A 9 -5.27 3.96 3.81
CA VAL A 9 -3.95 4.60 3.80
C VAL A 9 -3.18 4.16 2.56
N ASP A 10 -2.78 5.14 1.76
CA ASP A 10 -1.95 5.00 0.58
C ASP A 10 -0.46 5.20 0.92
N GLY A 11 0.40 4.50 0.18
CA GLY A 11 1.86 4.53 0.38
C GLY A 11 2.40 3.40 1.25
N MET A 12 1.55 2.49 1.72
CA MET A 12 1.97 1.24 2.36
C MET A 12 2.36 0.23 1.28
N ASP A 13 3.59 0.31 0.78
CA ASP A 13 4.08 -0.60 -0.26
C ASP A 13 4.74 -1.87 0.32
N CYS A 14 4.88 -1.97 1.65
CA CYS A 14 5.68 -3.00 2.30
C CYS A 14 5.12 -3.46 3.66
N THR A 15 5.50 -4.65 4.10
CA THR A 15 5.17 -5.20 5.42
C THR A 15 5.69 -4.33 6.57
N GLY A 16 6.91 -3.81 6.44
CA GLY A 16 7.50 -2.87 7.40
C GLY A 16 6.70 -1.57 7.54
N CYS A 17 6.06 -1.13 6.45
CA CYS A 17 5.24 0.07 6.41
C CYS A 17 3.99 -0.08 7.28
N ALA A 18 3.32 -1.24 7.16
CA ALA A 18 2.19 -1.60 8.02
C ALA A 18 2.58 -1.76 9.48
N ALA A 19 3.74 -2.37 9.77
CA ALA A 19 4.25 -2.53 11.13
C ALA A 19 4.56 -1.18 11.80
N ASN A 20 5.09 -0.21 11.05
CA ASN A 20 5.37 1.13 11.55
C ASN A 20 4.08 1.86 11.97
N ILE A 21 3.04 1.83 11.11
CA ILE A 21 1.72 2.39 11.43
C ILE A 21 1.10 1.66 12.63
N THR A 22 1.17 0.32 12.67
CA THR A 22 0.65 -0.48 13.79
C THR A 22 1.29 -0.03 15.11
N THR A 23 2.63 0.03 15.15
CA THR A 23 3.38 0.41 16.35
C THR A 23 3.10 1.86 16.76
N PHE A 24 2.97 2.77 15.79
CA PHE A 24 2.61 4.16 16.05
C PHE A 24 1.23 4.29 16.72
N LEU A 25 0.23 3.59 16.19
CA LEU A 25 -1.14 3.61 16.70
C LEU A 25 -1.24 2.94 18.08
N GLU A 26 -0.55 1.81 18.31
CA GLU A 26 -0.46 1.16 19.61
C GLU A 26 0.21 2.07 20.66
N LYS A 27 1.28 2.78 20.29
CA LYS A 27 1.95 3.76 21.18
C LYS A 27 1.07 4.95 21.54
N LYS A 28 0.14 5.31 20.66
CA LYS A 28 -0.89 6.34 20.93
C LYS A 28 -1.99 5.85 21.88
N GLY A 29 -1.98 4.57 22.27
CA GLY A 29 -2.95 4.00 23.23
C GLY A 29 -4.20 3.41 22.58
N LEU A 30 -4.23 3.29 21.25
CA LEU A 30 -5.34 2.68 20.52
C LEU A 30 -5.32 1.15 20.69
N LYS A 31 -6.50 0.53 20.76
CA LYS A 31 -6.65 -0.92 20.94
C LYS A 31 -7.06 -1.58 19.62
N ASN A 32 -6.80 -2.89 19.53
CA ASN A 32 -7.17 -3.73 18.38
C ASN A 32 -6.77 -3.13 17.03
N VAL A 33 -5.52 -2.68 16.93
CA VAL A 33 -4.97 -2.09 15.69
C VAL A 33 -4.67 -3.19 14.67
N HIS A 34 -5.38 -3.16 13.55
CA HIS A 34 -5.16 -4.04 12.41
C HIS A 34 -4.85 -3.22 11.17
N VAL A 35 -3.60 -3.31 10.70
CA VAL A 35 -3.14 -2.69 9.46
C VAL A 35 -2.92 -3.74 8.39
N ASN A 36 -3.53 -3.55 7.22
CA ASN A 36 -3.37 -4.40 6.05
C ASN A 36 -2.79 -3.57 4.89
N PHE A 37 -1.50 -3.79 4.59
CA PHE A 37 -0.83 -3.11 3.47
C PHE A 37 -1.38 -3.53 2.10
N SER A 38 -1.91 -4.77 1.97
CA SER A 38 -2.44 -5.29 0.72
C SER A 38 -3.70 -4.55 0.27
N THR A 39 -4.61 -4.26 1.21
CA THR A 39 -5.86 -3.55 0.92
C THR A 39 -5.76 -2.04 1.16
N GLY A 40 -4.71 -1.59 1.85
CA GLY A 40 -4.58 -0.22 2.33
C GLY A 40 -5.41 0.05 3.59
N ASP A 41 -6.07 -0.95 4.18
CA ASP A 41 -7.01 -0.75 5.28
C ASP A 41 -6.29 -0.69 6.63
N VAL A 42 -6.65 0.31 7.44
CA VAL A 42 -6.21 0.51 8.82
C VAL A 42 -7.45 0.53 9.70
N HIS A 43 -7.56 -0.46 10.57
CA HIS A 43 -8.65 -0.64 11.52
C HIS A 43 -8.12 -0.45 12.94
N PHE A 44 -8.82 0.31 13.78
CA PHE A 44 -8.50 0.42 15.21
C PHE A 44 -9.73 0.82 16.02
N GLU A 45 -9.70 0.50 17.31
CA GLU A 45 -10.72 0.88 18.28
C GLU A 45 -10.23 2.06 19.10
N THR A 46 -11.04 3.11 19.16
CA THR A 46 -10.81 4.25 20.06
C THR A 46 -11.39 3.95 21.44
N THR A 47 -10.67 4.37 22.48
CA THR A 47 -11.18 4.37 23.87
C THR A 47 -11.67 5.78 24.24
N ASP A 48 -12.50 5.91 25.29
CA ASP A 48 -13.15 7.18 25.73
C ASP A 48 -12.21 8.38 25.99
N THR A 49 -10.88 8.21 25.92
CA THR A 49 -9.93 9.32 25.79
C THR A 49 -9.78 9.71 24.32
N ASP A 50 -10.67 10.57 23.85
CA ASP A 50 -10.72 11.10 22.48
C ASP A 50 -9.38 11.75 22.06
N ILE A 51 -8.52 10.97 21.38
CA ILE A 51 -7.52 11.55 20.50
C ILE A 51 -8.28 11.96 19.24
N PRO A 52 -8.30 13.24 18.85
CA PRO A 52 -9.02 13.67 17.67
C PRO A 52 -8.48 12.93 16.44
N LEU A 53 -9.39 12.41 15.61
CA LEU A 53 -9.06 11.66 14.39
C LEU A 53 -8.04 12.40 13.50
N GLU A 54 -8.12 13.73 13.49
CA GLU A 54 -7.22 14.62 12.76
C GLU A 54 -5.76 14.53 13.24
N GLU A 55 -5.53 14.31 14.54
CA GLU A 55 -4.19 14.08 15.09
C GLU A 55 -3.64 12.71 14.69
N ILE A 56 -4.50 11.69 14.61
CA ILE A 56 -4.13 10.35 14.12
C ILE A 56 -3.73 10.42 12.65
N ILE A 57 -4.55 11.09 11.81
CA ILE A 57 -4.28 11.30 10.39
C ILE A 57 -2.97 12.06 10.20
N LYS A 58 -2.78 13.18 10.93
CA LYS A 58 -1.54 13.96 10.88
C LYS A 58 -0.33 13.14 11.34
N GLY A 59 -0.52 12.27 12.31
CA GLY A 59 0.47 11.30 12.77
C GLY A 59 0.90 10.34 11.65
N ILE A 60 -0.07 9.72 10.97
CA ILE A 60 0.17 8.85 9.81
C ILE A 60 0.87 9.63 8.68
N GLY A 61 0.46 10.88 8.44
CA GLY A 61 1.11 11.81 7.52
C GLY A 61 2.59 12.07 7.85
N GLN A 62 2.92 12.24 9.13
CA GLN A 62 4.31 12.42 9.58
C GLN A 62 5.18 11.18 9.39
N LEU A 63 4.57 9.98 9.30
CA LEU A 63 5.28 8.75 8.98
C LEU A 63 5.57 8.62 7.47
N GLY A 64 5.04 9.52 6.64
CA GLY A 64 5.22 9.53 5.18
C GLY A 64 4.10 8.83 4.40
N TYR A 65 2.96 8.53 5.03
CA TYR A 65 1.80 7.88 4.40
C TYR A 65 0.66 8.87 4.19
N THR A 66 -0.21 8.61 3.22
CA THR A 66 -1.34 9.50 2.90
C THR A 66 -2.66 8.81 3.21
N VAL A 67 -3.58 9.46 3.92
CA VAL A 67 -4.90 8.88 4.23
C VAL A 67 -5.91 9.27 3.14
N ALA A 68 -6.49 8.28 2.47
CA ALA A 68 -7.46 8.49 1.39
C ALA A 68 -8.72 9.21 1.92
N GLY A 69 -9.15 10.25 1.19
CA GLY A 69 -10.26 11.11 1.58
C GLY A 69 -9.87 12.34 2.40
N TYR A 70 -8.66 12.37 2.98
CA TYR A 70 -8.15 13.50 3.77
C TYR A 70 -6.91 14.16 3.15
N ASP A 71 -6.00 13.36 2.59
CA ASP A 71 -4.79 13.85 1.93
C ASP A 71 -4.95 13.97 0.41
N LYS A 72 -4.21 14.92 -0.19
CA LYS A 72 -4.07 14.98 -1.66
C LYS A 72 -3.33 13.75 -2.15
N GLN A 73 -3.84 13.10 -3.20
CA GLN A 73 -3.17 11.95 -3.80
C GLN A 73 -1.70 12.26 -4.12
N PRO A 74 -0.78 11.32 -3.87
CA PRO A 74 0.64 11.53 -4.12
C PRO A 74 0.88 11.84 -5.61
N PHE A 75 1.70 12.86 -5.85
CA PHE A 75 2.00 13.35 -7.21
C PHE A 75 2.64 12.28 -8.12
N TRP A 76 3.36 11.31 -7.54
CA TRP A 76 4.09 10.25 -8.27
C TRP A 76 3.74 8.86 -7.72
N THR A 77 3.22 7.98 -8.59
CA THR A 77 3.02 6.56 -8.30
C THR A 77 4.34 5.81 -8.23
N LEU A 78 4.38 4.68 -7.52
CA LEU A 78 5.57 3.82 -7.40
C LEU A 78 6.13 3.43 -8.78
N GLU A 79 5.25 3.13 -9.74
CA GLU A 79 5.60 2.86 -11.13
C GLU A 79 6.36 4.02 -11.79
N LYS A 80 5.87 5.26 -11.63
CA LYS A 80 6.55 6.45 -12.19
C LYS A 80 7.91 6.67 -11.54
N LYS A 81 8.01 6.46 -10.22
CA LYS A 81 9.29 6.52 -9.48
C LYS A 81 10.28 5.51 -10.03
N LEU A 82 9.85 4.26 -10.23
CA LEU A 82 10.68 3.18 -10.76
C LEU A 82 11.13 3.44 -12.20
N ILE A 83 10.22 3.89 -13.07
CA ILE A 83 10.55 4.19 -14.48
C ILE A 83 11.62 5.28 -14.55
N VAL A 84 11.43 6.36 -13.79
CA VAL A 84 12.39 7.47 -13.77
C VAL A 84 13.72 7.01 -13.15
N ALA A 85 13.68 6.34 -11.99
CA ALA A 85 14.88 5.79 -11.37
C ALA A 85 15.65 4.85 -12.31
N GLY A 86 14.94 3.98 -13.03
CA GLY A 86 15.50 3.07 -14.03
C GLY A 86 16.14 3.80 -15.22
N ILE A 87 15.48 4.80 -15.78
CA ILE A 87 15.99 5.59 -16.92
C ILE A 87 17.31 6.28 -16.55
N PHE A 88 17.43 6.82 -15.33
CA PHE A 88 18.63 7.53 -14.90
C PHE A 88 19.73 6.58 -14.39
N THR A 89 19.36 5.41 -13.85
CA THR A 89 20.32 4.41 -13.35
C THR A 89 20.92 3.57 -14.47
N LEU A 90 20.16 3.29 -15.54
CA LEU A 90 20.63 2.46 -16.65
C LEU A 90 21.92 3.01 -17.31
N PRO A 91 22.04 4.32 -17.65
CA PRO A 91 23.29 4.88 -18.15
C PRO A 91 24.44 4.79 -17.15
N LEU A 92 24.16 4.90 -15.84
CA LEU A 92 25.18 4.80 -14.79
C LEU A 92 25.76 3.38 -14.69
N VAL A 93 24.92 2.34 -14.75
CA VAL A 93 25.38 0.94 -14.74
C VAL A 93 26.14 0.59 -16.01
N LEU A 94 25.72 1.17 -17.14
CA LEU A 94 26.40 0.96 -18.42
C LEU A 94 27.75 1.69 -18.52
N THR A 95 28.12 2.56 -17.57
CA THR A 95 29.41 3.28 -17.57
C THR A 95 30.61 2.34 -17.78
N HIS A 96 30.64 1.20 -17.08
CA HIS A 96 31.68 0.19 -17.22
C HIS A 96 31.75 -0.43 -18.62
N PHE A 97 30.60 -0.62 -19.26
CA PHE A 97 30.53 -1.10 -20.65
C PHE A 97 30.98 -0.02 -21.64
N PHE A 98 30.61 1.24 -21.41
CA PHE A 98 31.02 2.38 -22.23
C PHE A 98 32.50 2.75 -22.09
N MET A 99 33.12 2.52 -20.92
CA MET A 99 34.57 2.61 -20.75
C MET A 99 35.29 1.60 -21.66
N MET A 100 34.79 0.36 -21.76
CA MET A 100 35.35 -0.64 -22.68
C MET A 100 35.14 -0.25 -24.16
N ALA A 101 34.09 0.52 -24.47
CA ALA A 101 33.83 1.06 -25.80
C ALA A 101 34.57 2.38 -26.11
N GLY A 102 35.35 2.93 -25.16
CA GLY A 102 36.17 4.13 -25.37
C GLY A 102 35.40 5.45 -25.45
N ILE A 103 34.23 5.56 -24.82
CA ILE A 103 33.43 6.80 -24.79
C ILE A 103 33.66 7.55 -23.47
N PRO A 104 34.48 8.63 -23.43
CA PRO A 104 34.89 9.31 -22.18
C PRO A 104 33.80 10.19 -21.55
N PHE A 105 32.60 10.28 -22.16
CA PHE A 105 31.53 11.15 -21.70
C PHE A 105 30.97 10.73 -20.33
N LEU A 106 30.89 9.43 -20.08
CA LEU A 106 30.32 8.85 -18.86
C LEU A 106 31.33 8.71 -17.71
N GLU A 107 32.61 8.95 -17.97
CA GLU A 107 33.67 8.99 -16.95
C GLU A 107 33.66 10.32 -16.18
N ASN A 108 33.01 11.36 -16.72
CA ASN A 108 32.99 12.66 -16.08
C ASN A 108 32.18 12.62 -14.77
N PRO A 109 32.79 12.90 -13.60
CA PRO A 109 32.12 12.84 -12.31
C PRO A 109 30.87 13.72 -12.22
N ARG A 110 30.85 14.83 -12.97
CA ARG A 110 29.70 15.76 -13.00
C ARG A 110 28.51 15.18 -13.74
N VAL A 111 28.75 14.40 -14.80
CA VAL A 111 27.68 13.72 -15.56
C VAL A 111 27.08 12.62 -14.69
N GLN A 112 27.93 11.85 -13.99
CA GLN A 112 27.46 10.83 -13.06
C GLN A 112 26.65 11.42 -11.90
N LEU A 113 27.08 12.56 -11.34
CA LEU A 113 26.31 13.29 -10.35
C LEU A 113 24.95 13.73 -10.91
N ALA A 114 24.91 14.30 -12.11
CA ALA A 114 23.67 14.77 -12.74
C ALA A 114 22.67 13.63 -13.00
N LEU A 115 23.16 12.42 -13.33
CA LEU A 115 22.34 11.23 -13.50
C LEU A 115 21.90 10.63 -12.15
N CYS A 116 22.76 10.66 -11.13
CA CYS A 116 22.47 10.09 -9.82
C CYS A 116 21.51 10.97 -9.00
N LEU A 117 21.59 12.29 -9.14
CA LEU A 117 20.84 13.24 -8.32
C LEU A 117 19.31 13.04 -8.39
N PRO A 118 18.66 12.87 -9.56
CA PRO A 118 17.22 12.59 -9.63
C PRO A 118 16.84 11.29 -8.91
N VAL A 119 17.65 10.23 -9.08
CA VAL A 119 17.42 8.93 -8.44
C VAL A 119 17.54 9.05 -6.92
N TYR A 120 18.57 9.76 -6.46
CA TYR A 120 18.80 10.00 -5.04
C TYR A 120 17.66 10.81 -4.40
N ILE A 121 17.14 11.83 -5.07
CA ILE A 121 16.00 12.61 -4.56
C ILE A 121 14.75 11.73 -4.42
N ILE A 122 14.46 10.86 -5.39
CA ILE A 122 13.36 9.90 -5.32
C ILE A 122 13.55 8.96 -4.11
N GLY A 123 14.76 8.41 -3.95
CA GLY A 123 15.09 7.53 -2.83
C GLY A 123 14.99 8.25 -1.47
N PHE A 124 15.48 9.49 -1.38
CA PHE A 124 15.43 10.30 -0.17
C PHE A 124 14.00 10.60 0.27
N VAL A 125 13.12 10.98 -0.66
CA VAL A 125 11.72 11.25 -0.33
C VAL A 125 10.98 9.97 0.07
N HIS A 126 11.22 8.87 -0.65
CA HIS A 126 10.50 7.61 -0.41
C HIS A 126 10.98 6.85 0.82
N PHE A 127 12.28 6.59 0.93
CA PHE A 127 12.87 5.80 2.03
C PHE A 127 13.32 6.67 3.20
N GLY A 128 13.64 7.95 2.98
CA GLY A 128 14.09 8.83 4.06
C GLY A 128 12.97 9.17 5.03
N SER A 129 11.78 9.50 4.53
CA SER A 129 10.61 9.79 5.37
C SER A 129 10.27 8.61 6.29
N THR A 130 10.21 7.40 5.74
CA THR A 130 9.95 6.16 6.49
C THR A 130 11.10 5.82 7.45
N SER A 131 12.35 5.98 7.04
CA SER A 131 13.53 5.72 7.89
C SER A 131 13.63 6.67 9.08
N LEU A 132 13.40 7.97 8.88
CA LEU A 132 13.43 8.95 9.96
C LEU A 132 12.30 8.70 10.95
N ALA A 133 11.10 8.37 10.46
CA ALA A 133 9.97 7.99 11.29
C ALA A 133 10.26 6.72 12.10
N ALA A 134 10.83 5.69 11.47
CA ALA A 134 11.23 4.44 12.12
C ALA A 134 12.22 4.69 13.27
N LEU A 135 13.24 5.52 13.02
CA LEU A 135 14.24 5.86 14.02
C LEU A 135 13.63 6.62 15.21
N LYS A 136 12.73 7.57 14.94
CA LYS A 136 12.02 8.33 15.98
C LYS A 136 11.10 7.44 16.82
N ASN A 137 10.48 6.45 16.19
CA ASN A 137 9.57 5.52 16.83
C ASN A 137 10.28 4.29 17.42
N GLY A 138 11.60 4.17 17.31
CA GLY A 138 12.36 3.02 17.84
C GLY A 138 11.98 1.70 17.18
N THR A 139 11.53 1.73 15.92
CA THR A 139 11.26 0.52 15.13
C THR A 139 12.39 0.28 14.13
N ALA A 140 12.76 -0.98 13.93
CA ALA A 140 13.83 -1.34 13.00
C ALA A 140 13.23 -1.85 11.69
N HIS A 141 13.46 -1.10 10.60
CA HIS A 141 12.93 -1.38 9.26
C HIS A 141 14.04 -1.43 8.21
N MET A 142 13.80 -2.17 7.13
CA MET A 142 14.77 -2.37 6.04
C MET A 142 15.14 -1.04 5.35
N ASP A 143 14.20 -0.10 5.29
CA ASP A 143 14.42 1.25 4.75
C ASP A 143 15.59 1.97 5.41
N ILE A 144 15.84 1.73 6.71
CA ILE A 144 16.97 2.36 7.44
C ILE A 144 18.31 1.96 6.81
N LEU A 145 18.47 0.68 6.45
CA LEU A 145 19.68 0.18 5.82
C LEU A 145 19.86 0.77 4.42
N ILE A 146 18.78 0.80 3.64
CA ILE A 146 18.76 1.33 2.27
C ILE A 146 19.08 2.82 2.27
N PHE A 147 18.43 3.59 3.14
CA PHE A 147 18.62 5.02 3.26
C PHE A 147 20.04 5.35 3.73
N THR A 148 20.53 4.67 4.76
CA THR A 148 21.90 4.91 5.28
C THR A 148 22.96 4.53 4.24
N GLY A 149 22.83 3.38 3.58
CA GLY A 149 23.79 2.91 2.57
C GLY A 149 23.83 3.79 1.32
N SER A 150 22.67 4.12 0.75
CA SER A 150 22.58 5.00 -0.42
C SER A 150 23.04 6.42 -0.12
N THR A 151 22.65 6.98 1.03
CA THR A 151 23.11 8.31 1.49
C THR A 151 24.61 8.33 1.70
N ALA A 152 25.19 7.30 2.32
CA ALA A 152 26.63 7.22 2.50
C ALA A 152 27.35 7.18 1.15
N ALA A 153 26.94 6.29 0.23
CA ALA A 153 27.52 6.20 -1.12
C ALA A 153 27.42 7.53 -1.88
N PHE A 154 26.28 8.22 -1.80
CA PHE A 154 26.07 9.52 -2.44
C PHE A 154 26.98 10.62 -1.88
N ILE A 155 27.06 10.75 -0.54
CA ILE A 155 27.92 11.75 0.12
C ILE A 155 29.39 11.49 -0.19
N TYR A 156 29.84 10.23 -0.16
CA TYR A 156 31.21 9.87 -0.54
C TYR A 156 31.54 10.26 -1.97
N SER A 157 30.60 10.05 -2.89
CA SER A 157 30.74 10.39 -4.30
C SER A 157 30.89 11.90 -4.52
N ILE A 158 30.15 12.71 -3.76
CA ILE A 158 30.29 14.17 -3.78
C ILE A 158 31.68 14.59 -3.30
N ILE A 159 32.15 14.02 -2.18
CA ILE A 159 33.49 14.30 -1.65
C ILE A 159 34.57 13.93 -2.67
N GLY A 160 34.45 12.75 -3.30
CA GLY A 160 35.35 12.31 -4.37
C GLY A 160 35.37 13.24 -5.58
N THR A 161 34.18 13.72 -5.97
CA THR A 161 34.02 14.68 -7.08
C THR A 161 34.69 16.02 -6.79
N VAL A 162 34.60 16.51 -5.55
CA VAL A 162 35.23 17.78 -5.13
C VAL A 162 36.75 17.62 -4.99
N GLN A 163 37.23 16.49 -4.47
CA GLN A 163 38.66 16.22 -4.31
C GLN A 163 39.35 15.79 -5.61
N GLY A 164 38.58 15.51 -6.67
CA GLY A 164 39.10 15.04 -7.95
C GLY A 164 39.72 13.64 -7.86
N ASN A 165 39.32 12.83 -6.88
CA ASN A 165 39.86 11.48 -6.68
C ASN A 165 38.89 10.42 -7.27
N PRO A 166 39.28 9.71 -8.34
CA PRO A 166 38.44 8.69 -8.98
C PRO A 166 38.04 7.55 -8.05
N ASP A 167 38.85 7.23 -7.05
CA ASP A 167 38.65 6.10 -6.13
C ASP A 167 37.52 6.30 -5.11
N TYR A 168 36.76 7.39 -5.24
CA TYR A 168 35.70 7.80 -4.32
C TYR A 168 34.35 8.00 -5.01
N ILE A 169 34.22 7.58 -6.27
CA ILE A 169 33.02 7.83 -7.07
C ILE A 169 32.13 6.57 -7.07
N PHE A 170 31.07 6.61 -6.27
CA PHE A 170 30.11 5.52 -6.06
C PHE A 170 28.67 5.92 -6.42
N TYR A 171 28.51 6.87 -7.35
CA TYR A 171 27.19 7.34 -7.80
C TYR A 171 26.34 6.20 -8.37
N GLU A 172 26.98 5.27 -9.09
CA GLU A 172 26.36 4.04 -9.58
C GLU A 172 25.80 3.20 -8.44
N THR A 173 26.59 2.93 -7.40
CA THR A 173 26.17 2.11 -6.26
C THR A 173 24.94 2.70 -5.58
N SER A 174 24.92 4.02 -5.33
CA SER A 174 23.77 4.69 -4.74
C SER A 174 22.50 4.56 -5.61
N ALA A 175 22.62 4.83 -6.91
CA ALA A 175 21.49 4.79 -7.84
C ALA A 175 20.94 3.37 -8.03
N THR A 176 21.83 2.37 -8.11
CA THR A 176 21.50 0.95 -8.28
C THR A 176 20.76 0.41 -7.06
N ILE A 177 21.23 0.71 -5.83
CA ILE A 177 20.55 0.28 -4.61
C ILE A 177 19.11 0.81 -4.58
N ILE A 178 18.92 2.12 -4.79
CA ILE A 178 17.59 2.74 -4.78
C ILE A 178 16.68 2.11 -5.83
N THR A 179 17.19 1.93 -7.05
CA THR A 179 16.39 1.42 -8.17
C THR A 179 16.00 -0.05 -8.01
N LEU A 180 16.92 -0.91 -7.56
CA LEU A 180 16.63 -2.32 -7.34
C LEU A 180 15.63 -2.55 -6.21
N VAL A 181 15.73 -1.77 -5.12
CA VAL A 181 14.75 -1.85 -4.03
C VAL A 181 13.39 -1.35 -4.51
N LEU A 182 13.32 -0.25 -5.26
CA LEU A 182 12.06 0.22 -5.85
C LEU A 182 11.45 -0.83 -6.79
N LEU A 183 12.28 -1.56 -7.54
CA LEU A 183 11.83 -2.67 -8.38
C LEU A 183 11.27 -3.82 -7.53
N GLY A 184 11.95 -4.19 -6.44
CA GLY A 184 11.47 -5.18 -5.47
C GLY A 184 10.11 -4.80 -4.89
N ASN A 185 9.97 -3.57 -4.38
CA ASN A 185 8.70 -3.04 -3.86
C ASN A 185 7.60 -3.06 -4.93
N TYR A 186 7.93 -2.76 -6.19
CA TYR A 186 6.97 -2.84 -7.29
C TYR A 186 6.53 -4.28 -7.57
N MET A 187 7.45 -5.24 -7.57
CA MET A 187 7.13 -6.66 -7.77
C MET A 187 6.28 -7.19 -6.61
N GLU A 188 6.61 -6.84 -5.36
CA GLU A 188 5.82 -7.18 -4.17
C GLU A 188 4.40 -6.63 -4.29
N ARG A 189 4.25 -5.33 -4.54
CA ARG A 189 2.95 -4.69 -4.72
C ARG A 189 2.15 -5.34 -5.85
N ARG A 190 2.78 -5.68 -6.96
CA ARG A 190 2.12 -6.35 -8.09
C ARG A 190 1.64 -7.74 -7.72
N ALA A 191 2.45 -8.53 -7.03
CA ALA A 191 2.08 -9.87 -6.57
C ALA A 191 0.90 -9.83 -5.58
N VAL A 192 0.93 -8.88 -4.65
CA VAL A 192 -0.15 -8.68 -3.66
C VAL A 192 -1.43 -8.18 -4.34
N LYS A 193 -1.34 -7.22 -5.26
CA LYS A 193 -2.51 -6.72 -5.99
C LYS A 193 -3.18 -7.84 -6.80
N GLN A 194 -2.39 -8.71 -7.43
CA GLN A 194 -2.91 -9.83 -8.21
C GLN A 194 -3.68 -10.86 -7.36
N THR A 195 -3.39 -10.97 -6.07
CA THR A 195 -4.09 -11.89 -5.15
C THR A 195 -5.33 -11.27 -4.49
N THR A 196 -5.51 -9.94 -4.59
CA THR A 196 -6.60 -9.20 -3.93
C THR A 196 -7.78 -8.89 -4.87
N THR A 197 -7.70 -9.30 -6.14
CA THR A 197 -8.72 -9.02 -7.19
C THR A 197 -10.10 -9.60 -6.89
N ALA A 198 -10.19 -10.71 -6.16
CA ALA A 198 -11.48 -11.35 -5.87
C ALA A 198 -12.45 -10.48 -5.05
N ILE A 199 -11.94 -9.57 -4.21
CA ILE A 199 -12.80 -8.62 -3.45
C ILE A 199 -13.27 -7.48 -4.36
N GLU A 200 -12.41 -6.99 -5.27
CA GLU A 200 -12.81 -5.93 -6.21
C GLU A 200 -13.96 -6.39 -7.10
N ASP A 201 -13.95 -7.64 -7.54
CA ASP A 201 -15.01 -8.21 -8.37
C ASP A 201 -16.35 -8.31 -7.63
N LEU A 202 -16.34 -8.66 -6.33
CA LEU A 202 -17.54 -8.65 -5.49
C LEU A 202 -18.05 -7.22 -5.25
N THR A 203 -17.15 -6.26 -5.08
CA THR A 203 -17.52 -4.84 -4.86
C THR A 203 -18.18 -4.24 -6.10
N ARG A 204 -17.75 -4.64 -7.31
CA ARG A 204 -18.39 -4.23 -8.58
C ARG A 204 -19.83 -4.74 -8.74
N LEU A 205 -20.25 -5.72 -7.94
CA LEU A 205 -21.64 -6.18 -7.92
C LEU A 205 -22.54 -5.24 -7.12
N GLN A 206 -22.00 -4.44 -6.20
CA GLN A 206 -22.79 -3.45 -5.46
C GLN A 206 -23.34 -2.39 -6.41
N VAL A 207 -24.59 -1.99 -6.14
CA VAL A 207 -25.30 -0.98 -6.91
C VAL A 207 -25.10 0.36 -6.22
N GLU A 208 -24.73 1.39 -6.97
CA GLU A 208 -24.53 2.73 -6.41
C GLU A 208 -25.85 3.50 -6.26
N TRP A 209 -26.82 3.25 -7.15
CA TRP A 209 -28.07 4.02 -7.26
C TRP A 209 -29.30 3.11 -7.26
N ALA A 210 -30.31 3.48 -6.48
CA ALA A 210 -31.60 2.79 -6.41
C ALA A 210 -32.73 3.70 -6.89
N LYS A 211 -33.69 3.14 -7.65
CA LYS A 211 -34.89 3.86 -8.11
C LYS A 211 -36.00 3.68 -7.07
N LYS A 212 -36.16 4.64 -6.16
CA LYS A 212 -37.18 4.62 -5.11
C LYS A 212 -38.51 5.21 -5.59
N ILE A 213 -39.60 4.51 -5.31
CA ILE A 213 -40.97 4.97 -5.55
C ILE A 213 -41.42 5.75 -4.32
N MET A 214 -41.62 7.05 -4.49
CA MET A 214 -42.12 7.93 -3.43
C MET A 214 -43.62 7.66 -3.16
N PRO A 215 -44.14 8.04 -1.98
CA PRO A 215 -45.58 7.95 -1.69
C PRO A 215 -46.47 8.69 -2.70
N SER A 216 -45.94 9.70 -3.39
CA SER A 216 -46.60 10.42 -4.49
C SER A 216 -46.75 9.61 -5.79
N GLY A 217 -46.13 8.43 -5.87
CA GLY A 217 -46.04 7.61 -7.08
C GLY A 217 -44.89 8.01 -8.02
N THR A 218 -44.11 9.04 -7.67
CA THR A 218 -42.95 9.49 -8.46
C THR A 218 -41.73 8.61 -8.19
N VAL A 219 -40.98 8.26 -9.23
CA VAL A 219 -39.75 7.49 -9.12
C VAL A 219 -38.56 8.45 -9.05
N VAL A 220 -37.74 8.31 -8.01
CA VAL A 220 -36.55 9.14 -7.77
C VAL A 220 -35.33 8.23 -7.64
N SER A 221 -34.21 8.63 -8.24
CA SER A 221 -32.92 7.95 -8.05
C SER A 221 -32.28 8.44 -6.77
N ILE A 222 -32.02 7.54 -5.82
CA ILE A 222 -31.33 7.79 -4.56
C ILE A 222 -30.06 6.94 -4.50
N GLU A 223 -29.10 7.31 -3.66
CA GLU A 223 -27.95 6.43 -3.42
C GLU A 223 -28.42 5.14 -2.74
N ALA A 224 -27.84 3.99 -3.10
CA ALA A 224 -28.20 2.72 -2.47
C ALA A 224 -27.92 2.71 -0.96
N SER A 225 -26.95 3.51 -0.51
CA SER A 225 -26.62 3.75 0.90
C SER A 225 -27.76 4.37 1.71
N GLU A 226 -28.66 5.11 1.06
CA GLU A 226 -29.79 5.81 1.68
C GLU A 226 -31.06 4.95 1.77
N VAL A 227 -31.04 3.76 1.16
CA VAL A 227 -32.19 2.84 1.17
C VAL A 227 -32.39 2.28 2.58
N ILE A 228 -33.62 2.43 3.07
CA ILE A 228 -34.05 1.91 4.37
C ILE A 228 -35.09 0.79 4.21
N PRO A 229 -35.19 -0.14 5.18
CA PRO A 229 -36.25 -1.16 5.17
C PRO A 229 -37.65 -0.53 5.05
N GLY A 230 -38.50 -1.12 4.22
CA GLY A 230 -39.83 -0.63 3.87
C GLY A 230 -39.88 0.28 2.64
N ASP A 231 -38.74 0.71 2.10
CA ASP A 231 -38.70 1.46 0.84
C ASP A 231 -39.16 0.61 -0.33
N ARG A 232 -39.93 1.21 -1.24
CA ARG A 232 -40.38 0.56 -2.47
C ARG A 232 -39.45 0.94 -3.61
N LEU A 233 -38.82 -0.05 -4.21
CA LEU A 233 -37.81 0.11 -5.25
C LEU A 233 -38.32 -0.47 -6.56
N GLN A 234 -38.16 0.29 -7.64
CA GLN A 234 -38.45 -0.18 -8.98
C GLN A 234 -37.17 -0.75 -9.60
N VAL A 235 -37.24 -1.99 -10.07
CA VAL A 235 -36.13 -2.66 -10.75
C VAL A 235 -36.63 -3.19 -12.09
N ASN A 236 -36.01 -2.76 -13.19
CA ASN A 236 -36.40 -3.12 -14.54
C ASN A 236 -35.37 -4.08 -15.17
N GLU A 237 -35.70 -4.61 -16.34
CA GLU A 237 -34.78 -5.41 -17.16
C GLU A 237 -33.41 -4.74 -17.34
N GLY A 238 -32.35 -5.49 -17.07
CA GLY A 238 -30.96 -5.03 -17.09
C GLY A 238 -30.48 -4.34 -15.81
N ASP A 239 -31.40 -3.92 -14.92
CA ASP A 239 -31.02 -3.34 -13.63
C ASP A 239 -30.53 -4.44 -12.67
N LYS A 240 -29.60 -4.06 -11.79
CA LYS A 240 -29.24 -4.85 -10.60
C LYS A 240 -30.18 -4.49 -9.45
N ILE A 241 -30.52 -5.50 -8.65
CA ILE A 241 -31.31 -5.30 -7.44
C ILE A 241 -30.42 -4.61 -6.39
N PRO A 242 -30.79 -3.43 -5.85
CA PRO A 242 -29.90 -2.63 -5.02
C PRO A 242 -29.71 -3.17 -3.59
N VAL A 243 -30.75 -3.75 -3.00
CA VAL A 243 -30.73 -4.33 -1.64
C VAL A 243 -31.59 -5.59 -1.60
N ASP A 244 -31.44 -6.41 -0.56
CA ASP A 244 -32.34 -7.56 -0.37
C ASP A 244 -33.76 -7.07 -0.08
N GLY A 245 -34.74 -7.83 -0.56
CA GLY A 245 -36.12 -7.41 -0.44
C GLY A 245 -37.12 -8.47 -0.79
N LYS A 246 -38.40 -8.07 -0.77
CA LYS A 246 -39.53 -8.91 -1.12
C LYS A 246 -40.30 -8.30 -2.28
N VAL A 247 -40.69 -9.12 -3.26
CA VAL A 247 -41.45 -8.65 -4.41
C VAL A 247 -42.88 -8.27 -3.98
N LEU A 248 -43.23 -7.01 -4.17
CA LEU A 248 -44.58 -6.48 -3.97
C LEU A 248 -45.46 -6.65 -5.20
N ASN A 249 -44.89 -6.47 -6.40
CA ASN A 249 -45.62 -6.55 -7.65
C ASN A 249 -44.66 -6.82 -8.82
N GLY A 250 -45.16 -7.46 -9.87
CA GLY A 250 -44.41 -7.79 -11.07
C GLY A 250 -44.02 -9.26 -11.15
N SER A 251 -43.39 -9.60 -12.27
CA SER A 251 -42.82 -10.91 -12.55
C SER A 251 -41.57 -10.70 -13.39
N ALA A 252 -40.49 -11.38 -13.03
CA ALA A 252 -39.21 -11.25 -13.72
C ALA A 252 -38.36 -12.51 -13.59
N ASP A 253 -37.52 -12.76 -14.59
CA ASP A 253 -36.45 -13.75 -14.48
C ASP A 253 -35.21 -13.07 -13.91
N VAL A 254 -34.74 -13.58 -12.76
CA VAL A 254 -33.63 -12.99 -12.01
C VAL A 254 -32.41 -13.91 -12.09
N ASP A 255 -31.29 -13.36 -12.55
CA ASP A 255 -30.00 -14.04 -12.58
C ASP A 255 -29.30 -13.87 -11.23
N GLU A 256 -29.33 -14.95 -10.44
CA GLU A 256 -28.67 -15.08 -9.15
C GLU A 256 -27.33 -15.83 -9.25
N SER A 257 -26.84 -16.14 -10.46
CA SER A 257 -25.68 -17.03 -10.70
C SER A 257 -24.40 -16.56 -10.02
N MET A 258 -24.21 -15.24 -9.90
CA MET A 258 -23.04 -14.65 -9.25
C MET A 258 -23.03 -14.85 -7.72
N LEU A 259 -24.17 -15.14 -7.10
CA LEU A 259 -24.32 -15.30 -5.65
C LEU A 259 -24.56 -16.76 -5.26
N THR A 260 -25.43 -17.46 -5.98
CA THR A 260 -25.82 -18.85 -5.68
C THR A 260 -24.98 -19.87 -6.45
N GLY A 261 -24.37 -19.47 -7.58
CA GLY A 261 -23.69 -20.38 -8.50
C GLY A 261 -24.62 -21.14 -9.44
N GLU A 262 -25.93 -20.91 -9.39
CA GLU A 262 -26.89 -21.56 -10.28
C GLU A 262 -26.98 -20.79 -11.60
N SER A 263 -26.65 -21.45 -12.72
CA SER A 263 -26.56 -20.78 -14.04
C SER A 263 -27.89 -20.40 -14.67
N LEU A 264 -29.01 -20.95 -14.20
CA LEU A 264 -30.33 -20.68 -14.77
C LEU A 264 -31.00 -19.54 -14.00
N PRO A 265 -31.53 -18.52 -14.70
CA PRO A 265 -32.34 -17.48 -14.06
C PRO A 265 -33.54 -18.09 -13.32
N VAL A 266 -33.84 -17.53 -12.15
CA VAL A 266 -34.96 -17.95 -11.31
C VAL A 266 -36.13 -17.00 -11.55
N ALA A 267 -37.29 -17.56 -11.91
CA ALA A 267 -38.51 -16.78 -12.03
C ALA A 267 -38.97 -16.30 -10.64
N LYS A 268 -39.16 -14.99 -10.50
CA LYS A 268 -39.65 -14.34 -9.28
C LYS A 268 -40.98 -13.67 -9.55
N SER A 269 -41.88 -13.80 -8.59
CA SER A 269 -43.24 -13.29 -8.62
C SER A 269 -43.60 -12.62 -7.29
N THR A 270 -44.77 -11.99 -7.23
CA THR A 270 -45.26 -11.33 -6.01
C THR A 270 -45.23 -12.27 -4.80
N GLY A 271 -44.54 -11.83 -3.74
CA GLY A 271 -44.36 -12.58 -2.50
C GLY A 271 -43.00 -13.26 -2.37
N ASP A 272 -42.24 -13.41 -3.47
CA ASP A 272 -40.92 -14.04 -3.44
C ASP A 272 -39.83 -13.09 -2.89
N GLU A 273 -38.76 -13.67 -2.35
CA GLU A 273 -37.58 -12.93 -1.90
C GLU A 273 -36.58 -12.74 -3.05
N VAL A 274 -35.93 -11.57 -3.05
CA VAL A 274 -34.89 -11.20 -4.00
C VAL A 274 -33.63 -10.74 -3.29
N ILE A 275 -32.48 -11.06 -3.89
CA ILE A 275 -31.17 -10.82 -3.32
C ILE A 275 -30.52 -9.60 -3.99
N GLY A 276 -29.96 -8.70 -3.20
CA GLY A 276 -29.19 -7.55 -3.66
C GLY A 276 -27.95 -7.98 -4.45
N GLY A 277 -27.72 -7.34 -5.58
CA GLY A 277 -26.67 -7.66 -6.54
C GLY A 277 -27.09 -8.59 -7.68
N ALA A 278 -28.24 -9.26 -7.56
CA ALA A 278 -28.80 -10.07 -8.66
C ALA A 278 -29.27 -9.19 -9.83
N ILE A 279 -29.27 -9.74 -11.05
CA ILE A 279 -29.58 -8.98 -12.28
C ILE A 279 -30.94 -9.40 -12.82
N ILE A 280 -31.81 -8.44 -13.15
CA ILE A 280 -33.05 -8.73 -13.86
C ILE A 280 -32.75 -9.02 -15.33
N LYS A 281 -33.02 -10.24 -15.80
CA LYS A 281 -32.84 -10.64 -17.21
C LYS A 281 -34.02 -10.30 -18.09
N SER A 282 -35.23 -10.43 -17.55
CA SER A 282 -36.48 -10.17 -18.27
C SER A 282 -37.54 -9.69 -17.28
N GLY A 283 -38.39 -8.75 -17.70
CA GLY A 283 -39.51 -8.28 -16.88
C GLY A 283 -39.18 -7.11 -15.94
N HIS A 284 -40.02 -6.91 -14.94
CA HIS A 284 -39.88 -5.81 -13.98
C HIS A 284 -40.47 -6.20 -12.62
N LEU A 285 -39.89 -5.65 -11.55
CA LEU A 285 -40.31 -5.88 -10.18
C LEU A 285 -40.44 -4.55 -9.43
N ILE A 286 -41.43 -4.50 -8.55
CA ILE A 286 -41.49 -3.56 -7.44
C ILE A 286 -41.11 -4.35 -6.20
N VAL A 287 -39.99 -3.98 -5.58
CA VAL A 287 -39.39 -4.67 -4.45
C VAL A 287 -39.53 -3.80 -3.21
N GLU A 288 -39.97 -4.37 -2.10
CA GLU A 288 -39.86 -3.74 -0.77
C GLU A 288 -38.53 -4.12 -0.14
N ALA A 289 -37.71 -3.13 0.21
CA ALA A 289 -36.44 -3.35 0.89
C ALA A 289 -36.68 -4.00 2.26
N THR A 290 -36.01 -5.12 2.54
CA THR A 290 -36.07 -5.79 3.85
C THR A 290 -34.84 -5.48 4.69
N THR A 291 -33.72 -5.15 4.05
CA THR A 291 -32.44 -4.84 4.68
C THR A 291 -31.92 -3.46 4.27
N THR A 292 -30.97 -2.92 5.03
CA THR A 292 -30.18 -1.77 4.59
C THR A 292 -29.10 -2.23 3.62
N SER A 293 -28.53 -1.31 2.82
CA SER A 293 -27.41 -1.63 1.91
C SER A 293 -26.21 -2.31 2.59
N LYS A 294 -25.95 -2.00 3.87
CA LYS A 294 -24.85 -2.60 4.65
C LYS A 294 -25.17 -4.02 5.13
N ASP A 295 -26.45 -4.34 5.32
CA ASP A 295 -26.89 -5.61 5.91
C ASP A 295 -27.25 -6.68 4.88
N THR A 296 -27.09 -6.38 3.58
CA THR A 296 -27.43 -7.31 2.50
C THR A 296 -26.59 -8.59 2.54
N VAL A 297 -27.10 -9.67 1.93
CA VAL A 297 -26.37 -10.92 1.75
C VAL A 297 -25.01 -10.69 1.08
N LEU A 298 -24.97 -9.89 0.01
CA LEU A 298 -23.72 -9.54 -0.68
C LEU A 298 -22.76 -8.77 0.24
N SER A 299 -23.25 -7.76 0.98
CA SER A 299 -22.41 -6.99 1.92
C SER A 299 -21.85 -7.88 3.04
N ARG A 300 -22.64 -8.82 3.57
CA ARG A 300 -22.17 -9.81 4.55
C ARG A 300 -21.15 -10.77 3.96
N MET A 301 -21.34 -11.25 2.73
CA MET A 301 -20.34 -12.07 2.06
C MET A 301 -19.02 -11.31 1.89
N ILE A 302 -19.08 -10.05 1.45
CA ILE A 302 -17.89 -9.19 1.34
C ILE A 302 -17.21 -9.04 2.70
N GLU A 303 -17.97 -8.78 3.77
CA GLU A 303 -17.44 -8.64 5.12
C GLU A 303 -16.81 -9.92 5.65
N LEU A 304 -17.43 -11.08 5.38
CA LEU A 304 -16.87 -12.40 5.74
C LEU A 304 -15.56 -12.68 5.00
N VAL A 305 -15.51 -12.42 3.70
CA VAL A 305 -14.28 -12.57 2.90
C VAL A 305 -13.20 -11.60 3.39
N LYS A 306 -13.57 -10.35 3.67
CA LYS A 306 -12.66 -9.34 4.22
C LYS A 306 -12.13 -9.77 5.59
N SER A 307 -13.00 -10.25 6.48
CA SER A 307 -12.63 -10.72 7.82
C SER A 307 -11.72 -11.96 7.76
N ALA A 308 -11.96 -12.87 6.81
CA ALA A 308 -11.09 -14.02 6.59
C ALA A 308 -9.69 -13.60 6.10
N GLN A 309 -9.60 -12.57 5.25
CA GLN A 309 -8.32 -12.01 4.76
C GLN A 309 -7.61 -11.11 5.80
N GLN A 310 -8.32 -10.57 6.79
CA GLN A 310 -7.75 -9.71 7.84
C GLN A 310 -6.87 -10.46 8.85
N ASN A 311 -6.88 -11.79 8.84
CA ASN A 311 -5.94 -12.56 9.63
C ASN A 311 -4.54 -12.47 9.01
N LYS A 312 -3.64 -11.68 9.66
CA LYS A 312 -2.21 -11.60 9.31
C LYS A 312 -1.68 -13.00 8.98
N PRO A 313 -1.27 -13.28 7.74
CA PRO A 313 -0.67 -14.56 7.40
C PRO A 313 0.45 -14.87 8.38
N SER A 314 0.46 -16.08 8.94
CA SER A 314 1.46 -16.50 9.95
C SER A 314 2.90 -16.31 9.46
N ILE A 315 3.11 -16.40 8.14
CA ILE A 315 4.40 -16.14 7.48
C ILE A 315 4.84 -14.68 7.54
N GLN A 316 3.89 -13.72 7.55
CA GLN A 316 4.18 -12.28 7.61
C GLN A 316 4.71 -11.88 8.99
N ARG A 317 4.11 -12.41 10.06
CA ARG A 317 4.60 -12.20 11.44
C ARG A 317 6.02 -12.71 11.63
N LEU A 318 6.39 -13.76 10.91
CA LEU A 318 7.74 -14.30 10.93
C LEU A 318 8.73 -13.34 10.23
N ALA A 319 8.39 -12.82 9.05
CA ALA A 319 9.22 -11.86 8.32
C ALA A 319 9.47 -10.58 9.13
N ASP A 320 8.43 -9.99 9.72
CA ASP A 320 8.55 -8.79 10.54
C ASP A 320 9.44 -9.03 11.78
N LYS A 321 9.31 -10.20 12.41
CA LYS A 321 10.14 -10.60 13.54
C LYS A 321 11.61 -10.78 13.14
N ILE A 322 11.86 -11.31 11.94
CA ILE A 322 13.22 -11.44 11.41
C ILE A 322 13.81 -10.05 11.17
N SER A 323 13.11 -9.13 10.49
CA SER A 323 13.60 -7.77 10.24
C SER A 323 13.86 -7.00 11.54
N GLY A 324 13.01 -7.16 12.55
CA GLY A 324 13.17 -6.52 13.86
C GLY A 324 14.43 -6.94 14.62
N ILE A 325 14.99 -8.12 14.34
CA ILE A 325 16.25 -8.61 14.93
C ILE A 325 17.43 -8.38 13.97
N PHE A 326 17.22 -8.64 12.68
CA PHE A 326 18.25 -8.59 11.66
C PHE A 326 18.81 -7.18 11.47
N VAL A 327 17.94 -6.16 11.36
CA VAL A 327 18.36 -4.77 11.11
C VAL A 327 19.25 -4.23 12.25
N PRO A 328 18.87 -4.35 13.54
CA PRO A 328 19.75 -3.91 14.64
C PRO A 328 21.07 -4.68 14.69
N VAL A 329 21.05 -5.99 14.43
CA VAL A 329 22.26 -6.83 14.43
C VAL A 329 23.22 -6.38 13.34
N VAL A 330 22.73 -6.17 12.12
CA VAL A 330 23.53 -5.70 10.98
C VAL A 330 24.11 -4.31 11.23
N LEU A 331 23.31 -3.38 11.77
CA LEU A 331 23.81 -2.05 12.15
C LEU A 331 24.91 -2.16 13.21
N GLY A 332 24.73 -3.04 14.19
CA GLY A 332 25.75 -3.35 15.20
C GLY A 332 27.04 -3.90 14.60
N ILE A 333 26.94 -4.89 13.70
CA ILE A 333 28.11 -5.48 13.02
C ILE A 333 28.81 -4.45 12.13
N SER A 334 28.05 -3.62 11.40
CA SER A 334 28.62 -2.56 10.56
C SER A 334 29.38 -1.52 11.40
N LEU A 335 28.81 -1.08 12.51
CA LEU A 335 29.47 -0.17 13.44
C LEU A 335 30.72 -0.81 14.05
N LEU A 336 30.64 -2.08 14.44
CA LEU A 336 31.76 -2.82 15.00
C LEU A 336 32.87 -3.00 13.95
N THR A 337 32.51 -3.25 12.69
CA THR A 337 33.45 -3.33 11.56
C THR A 337 34.17 -2.00 11.37
N PHE A 338 33.47 -0.88 11.45
CA PHE A 338 34.09 0.45 11.40
C PHE A 338 35.06 0.65 12.57
N LEU A 339 34.62 0.40 13.80
CA LEU A 339 35.42 0.61 15.01
C LEU A 339 36.67 -0.27 15.03
N LEU A 340 36.57 -1.56 14.70
CA LEU A 340 37.71 -2.45 14.63
C LEU A 340 38.68 -2.04 13.51
N SER A 341 38.16 -1.73 12.31
CA SER A 341 39.00 -1.31 11.19
C SER A 341 39.80 -0.04 11.51
N PHE A 342 39.16 0.93 12.18
CA PHE A 342 39.77 2.20 12.52
C PHE A 342 40.72 2.10 13.73
N PHE A 343 40.26 1.54 14.85
CA PHE A 343 41.04 1.52 16.09
C PHE A 343 42.08 0.39 16.16
N LEU A 344 41.73 -0.82 15.70
CA LEU A 344 42.59 -1.99 15.87
C LEU A 344 43.57 -2.17 14.70
N PHE A 345 43.10 -1.98 13.47
CA PHE A 345 43.90 -2.18 12.26
C PHE A 345 44.56 -0.91 11.73
N GLN A 346 44.28 0.26 12.32
CA GLN A 346 44.77 1.58 11.89
C GLN A 346 44.60 1.84 10.38
N ILE A 347 43.53 1.29 9.81
CA ILE A 347 43.18 1.49 8.41
C ILE A 347 42.71 2.94 8.22
N PRO A 348 43.02 3.61 7.09
CA PRO A 348 42.51 4.94 6.81
C PRO A 348 40.99 5.00 6.97
N VAL A 349 40.48 6.07 7.58
CA VAL A 349 39.05 6.31 7.85
C VAL A 349 38.19 6.01 6.61
N LYS A 350 38.71 6.35 5.41
CA LYS A 350 38.11 6.01 4.12
C LYS A 350 37.73 4.52 4.03
N ASN A 351 38.73 3.65 4.15
CA ASN A 351 38.57 2.22 3.91
C ASN A 351 37.74 1.57 5.05
N ALA A 352 37.88 2.07 6.27
CA ALA A 352 37.05 1.62 7.39
C ALA A 352 35.56 1.89 7.16
N ILE A 353 35.20 3.06 6.63
CA ILE A 353 33.81 3.40 6.32
C ILE A 353 33.32 2.63 5.10
N MET A 354 34.15 2.46 4.06
CA MET A 354 33.81 1.61 2.91
C MET A 354 33.49 0.17 3.33
N ASN A 355 34.28 -0.41 4.25
CA ASN A 355 34.01 -1.76 4.77
C ASN A 355 32.69 -1.81 5.54
N SER A 356 32.40 -0.80 6.36
CA SER A 356 31.14 -0.68 7.09
C SER A 356 29.94 -0.54 6.15
N ILE A 357 30.05 0.28 5.09
CA ILE A 357 29.02 0.42 4.06
C ILE A 357 28.84 -0.90 3.31
N ALA A 358 29.93 -1.59 2.94
CA ALA A 358 29.85 -2.88 2.26
C ALA A 358 29.06 -3.91 3.08
N VAL A 359 29.24 -3.94 4.40
CA VAL A 359 28.45 -4.79 5.32
C VAL A 359 26.97 -4.41 5.30
N LEU A 360 26.63 -3.11 5.28
CA LEU A 360 25.23 -2.67 5.20
C LEU A 360 24.60 -3.07 3.86
N VAL A 361 25.31 -2.83 2.75
CA VAL A 361 24.80 -3.07 1.41
C VAL A 361 24.61 -4.57 1.14
N ILE A 362 25.58 -5.41 1.52
CA ILE A 362 25.50 -6.86 1.27
C ILE A 362 24.40 -7.53 2.10
N SER A 363 24.04 -6.92 3.23
CA SER A 363 23.00 -7.44 4.11
C SER A 363 21.57 -7.11 3.66
N CYS A 364 21.41 -6.21 2.69
CA CYS A 364 20.09 -5.78 2.25
C CYS A 364 19.38 -6.95 1.52
N PRO A 365 18.26 -7.47 2.05
CA PRO A 365 17.56 -8.60 1.44
C PRO A 365 16.72 -8.09 0.26
N CYS A 366 17.37 -7.88 -0.88
CA CYS A 366 16.75 -7.33 -2.07
C CYS A 366 16.11 -8.39 -2.99
N ALA A 367 16.05 -9.67 -2.56
CA ALA A 367 15.60 -10.81 -3.35
C ALA A 367 14.74 -11.79 -2.53
#